data_AF-A0AAU7G661-F1
#
_entry.id   AF-A0AAU7G661-F1
#
_cell.length_a   1.000
_cell.length_b   1.000
_cell.length_c   1.000
_cell.angle_alpha   90.00
_cell.angle_beta   90.00
_cell.angle_gamma   90.00
#
_symmetry.space_group_name_H-M   'P 1'
#
loop_
_entity.id
_entity.type
_entity.pdbx_description
1 polymer ?
#
loop_
_entity_poly.entity_id
_entity_poly.type
_entity_poly.pdbx_seq_one_letter_code
_entity_poly.pdbx_strand_id
1 'polypeptide(L)'
;MNDESEVIYLSSKGKKGDVSQGLDDFYSLMDGKSTTNSKFIKRIKKTMDNYRKTEEWSEHVMNTEQIKEMALAQGVEEGKREATVSAISKTVKMLKRMNQSNEQILQELKQDYSDEFSDEELEEFLK
;
A
#
# COMPACT_ATOMS: atom_id res chain seq x y z
N MET A 1 33.52 -28.78 -29.04
CA MET A 1 33.88 -27.63 -28.19
C MET A 1 32.78 -27.52 -27.14
N ASN A 2 33.09 -27.80 -25.88
CA ASN A 2 32.18 -27.63 -24.74
C ASN A 2 32.30 -26.17 -24.29
N ASP A 3 31.35 -25.32 -24.68
CA ASP A 3 31.19 -24.01 -24.06
C ASP A 3 30.38 -24.20 -22.77
N GLU A 4 31.06 -24.61 -21.71
CA GLU A 4 30.47 -24.66 -20.37
C GLU A 4 30.14 -23.23 -19.93
N SER A 5 28.85 -22.89 -19.96
CA SER A 5 28.34 -21.63 -19.43
C SER A 5 28.02 -21.81 -17.95
N GLU A 6 28.73 -21.09 -17.09
CA GLU A 6 28.43 -21.04 -15.65
C GLU A 6 27.38 -19.95 -15.36
N VAL A 7 26.29 -20.33 -14.66
CA VAL A 7 25.29 -19.38 -14.17
C VAL A 7 25.66 -18.95 -12.75
N ILE A 8 26.03 -17.68 -12.58
CA ILE A 8 26.36 -17.10 -11.27
C ILE A 8 25.13 -16.39 -10.70
N TYR A 9 24.64 -16.86 -9.55
CA TYR A 9 23.60 -16.18 -8.78
C TYR A 9 24.22 -15.18 -7.80
N LEU A 10 23.87 -13.91 -7.98
CA LEU A 10 24.38 -12.77 -7.25
C LEU A 10 23.27 -12.19 -6.36
N SER A 11 23.48 -12.12 -5.04
CA SER A 11 22.50 -11.60 -4.06
C SER A 11 23.11 -10.53 -3.16
N SER A 12 22.38 -9.44 -2.92
CA SER A 12 22.81 -8.41 -1.95
C SER A 12 22.66 -8.86 -0.50
N LYS A 13 21.85 -9.88 -0.24
CA LYS A 13 21.49 -10.33 1.11
C LYS A 13 22.51 -11.29 1.74
N GLY A 14 23.56 -11.68 1.00
CA GLY A 14 24.62 -12.52 1.52
C GLY A 14 25.75 -12.75 0.52
N LYS A 15 26.98 -12.84 1.02
CA LYS A 15 28.17 -13.20 0.23
C LYS A 15 28.54 -14.64 0.55
N LYS A 16 28.72 -15.47 -0.49
CA LYS A 16 29.36 -16.78 -0.35
C LYS A 16 30.66 -16.74 -1.15
N GLY A 17 31.80 -16.80 -0.45
CA GLY A 17 33.12 -16.61 -1.04
C GLY A 17 33.56 -15.14 -1.08
N ASP A 18 34.79 -14.92 -1.58
CA ASP A 18 35.37 -13.60 -1.72
C ASP A 18 34.79 -12.87 -2.94
N VAL A 19 34.30 -11.66 -2.73
CA VAL A 19 33.81 -10.77 -3.80
C VAL A 19 34.75 -9.60 -3.96
N SER A 20 34.89 -9.09 -5.19
CA SER A 20 35.69 -7.90 -5.44
C SER A 20 35.10 -6.68 -4.71
N GLN A 21 35.95 -5.73 -4.34
CA GLN A 21 35.51 -4.49 -3.67
C GLN A 21 34.46 -3.73 -4.49
N GLY A 22 34.55 -3.77 -5.82
CA GLY A 22 33.57 -3.10 -6.69
C GLY A 22 32.18 -3.73 -6.62
N LEU A 23 32.09 -5.07 -6.55
CA LEU A 23 30.82 -5.77 -6.36
C LEU A 23 30.28 -5.57 -4.94
N ASP A 24 31.15 -5.58 -3.95
CA ASP A 24 30.77 -5.28 -2.58
C ASP A 24 30.17 -3.87 -2.43
N ASP A 25 30.83 -2.89 -3.02
CA ASP A 25 30.33 -1.52 -3.05
C ASP A 25 28.99 -1.43 -3.81
N PHE A 26 28.80 -2.21 -4.87
CA PHE A 26 27.53 -2.22 -5.59
C PHE A 26 26.39 -2.76 -4.73
N TYR A 27 26.60 -3.86 -4.00
CA TYR A 27 25.60 -4.37 -3.07
C TYR A 27 25.32 -3.40 -1.93
N SER A 28 26.38 -2.80 -1.38
CA SER A 28 26.24 -1.77 -0.37
C SER A 28 25.44 -0.57 -0.88
N LEU A 29 25.61 -0.17 -2.15
CA LEU A 29 24.82 0.88 -2.77
C LEU A 29 23.33 0.51 -2.87
N MET A 30 23.01 -0.72 -3.30
CA MET A 30 21.62 -1.20 -3.40
C MET A 30 20.92 -1.28 -2.04
N ASP A 31 21.66 -1.63 -0.99
CA ASP A 31 21.17 -1.68 0.38
C ASP A 31 21.11 -0.28 1.05
N GLY A 32 21.49 0.79 0.35
CA GLY A 32 21.54 2.16 0.91
C GLY A 32 22.67 2.39 1.93
N LYS A 33 23.67 1.51 1.96
CA LYS A 33 24.83 1.58 2.85
C LYS A 33 25.94 2.45 2.27
N SER A 34 26.88 2.86 3.13
CA SER A 34 28.08 3.58 2.72
C SER A 34 28.91 2.74 1.75
N THR A 35 29.41 3.39 0.70
CA THR A 35 30.25 2.79 -0.35
C THR A 35 31.60 3.48 -0.40
N THR A 36 32.64 2.78 -0.86
CA THR A 36 33.88 3.48 -1.17
C THR A 36 33.66 4.47 -2.32
N ASN A 37 34.49 5.51 -2.41
CA ASN A 37 34.39 6.52 -3.47
C ASN A 37 35.04 6.07 -4.78
N SER A 38 34.91 4.78 -5.12
CA SER A 38 35.52 4.17 -6.29
C SER A 38 34.98 4.76 -7.60
N LYS A 39 35.80 4.74 -8.65
CA LYS A 39 35.42 5.26 -9.98
C LYS A 39 34.17 4.54 -10.52
N PHE A 40 34.03 3.26 -10.21
CA PHE A 40 32.88 2.44 -10.55
C PHE A 40 31.60 2.98 -9.88
N ILE A 41 31.60 3.19 -8.57
CA ILE A 41 30.45 3.72 -7.83
C ILE A 41 30.09 5.14 -8.25
N LYS A 42 31.09 6.00 -8.50
CA LYS A 42 30.85 7.34 -9.03
C LYS A 42 30.10 7.31 -10.35
N ARG A 43 30.42 6.37 -11.24
CA ARG A 43 29.74 6.22 -12.53
C ARG A 43 28.29 5.80 -12.33
N ILE A 44 28.03 4.83 -11.44
CA ILE A 44 26.66 4.38 -11.13
C ILE A 44 25.83 5.52 -10.56
N LYS A 45 26.33 6.22 -9.54
CA LYS A 45 25.64 7.37 -8.93
C LYS A 45 25.33 8.45 -9.97
N LYS A 46 26.28 8.80 -10.83
CA LYS A 46 26.06 9.77 -11.92
C LYS A 46 24.97 9.33 -12.90
N THR A 47 24.93 8.04 -13.26
CA THR A 47 23.87 7.51 -14.13
C THR A 47 22.51 7.59 -13.46
N MET A 48 22.41 7.21 -12.17
CA MET A 48 21.18 7.32 -11.40
C MET A 48 20.71 8.78 -11.29
N ASP A 49 21.61 9.72 -11.02
CA ASP A 49 21.30 11.14 -10.93
C ASP A 49 20.83 11.73 -12.26
N ASN A 50 21.33 11.21 -13.37
CA ASN A 50 20.85 11.59 -14.70
C ASN A 50 19.47 10.99 -14.99
N TYR A 51 19.25 9.71 -14.66
CA TYR A 51 17.95 9.07 -14.84
C TYR A 51 16.87 9.73 -13.98
N ARG A 52 17.18 10.14 -12.75
CA ARG A 52 16.26 10.89 -11.88
C ARG A 52 15.76 12.22 -12.46
N LYS A 53 16.41 12.74 -13.50
CA LYS A 53 16.04 13.98 -14.19
C LYS A 53 15.22 13.73 -15.45
N THR A 54 14.93 12.48 -15.80
CA THR A 54 14.10 12.16 -16.97
C THR A 54 12.62 12.29 -16.63
N GLU A 55 11.82 12.58 -17.65
CA GLU A 55 10.36 12.58 -17.57
C GLU A 55 9.83 11.21 -17.14
N GLU A 56 10.39 10.13 -17.69
CA GLU A 56 10.07 8.75 -17.34
C GLU A 56 10.17 8.48 -15.83
N TRP A 57 11.24 8.92 -15.17
CA TRP A 57 11.37 8.78 -13.72
C TRP A 57 10.32 9.59 -12.97
N SER A 58 10.04 10.82 -13.43
CA SER A 58 9.01 11.68 -12.84
C SER A 58 7.62 11.05 -12.96
N GLU A 59 7.26 10.51 -14.13
CA GLU A 59 6.00 9.82 -14.37
C GLU A 59 5.85 8.58 -13.49
N HIS A 60 6.91 7.77 -13.38
CA HIS A 60 6.90 6.57 -12.54
C HIS A 60 6.67 6.88 -11.06
N VAL A 61 7.34 7.91 -10.53
CA VAL A 61 7.17 8.34 -9.14
C VAL A 61 5.78 8.91 -8.91
N MET A 62 5.28 9.78 -9.80
CA MET A 62 3.93 10.35 -9.69
C MET A 62 2.85 9.25 -9.70
N ASN A 63 2.95 8.29 -10.62
CA ASN A 63 2.01 7.17 -10.70
C ASN A 63 2.03 6.34 -9.40
N THR A 64 3.22 6.05 -8.86
CA THR A 64 3.37 5.29 -7.62
C THR A 64 2.74 6.01 -6.41
N GLU A 65 2.97 7.31 -6.26
CA GLU A 65 2.34 8.09 -5.18
C GLU A 65 0.83 8.20 -5.35
N GLN A 66 0.32 8.38 -6.58
CA GLN A 66 -1.12 8.38 -6.86
C GLN A 66 -1.77 7.03 -6.49
N ILE A 67 -1.16 5.90 -6.83
CA ILE A 67 -1.63 4.57 -6.43
C ILE A 67 -1.67 4.45 -4.90
N LYS A 68 -0.64 4.93 -4.21
CA LYS A 68 -0.56 4.89 -2.75
C LYS A 68 -1.62 5.77 -2.09
N GLU A 69 -1.85 6.96 -2.61
CA GLU A 69 -2.91 7.86 -2.13
C GLU A 69 -4.29 7.26 -2.36
N MET A 70 -4.55 6.68 -3.54
CA MET A 70 -5.80 5.97 -3.81
C MET A 70 -6.02 4.80 -2.87
N ALA A 71 -5.00 3.97 -2.64
CA ALA A 71 -5.08 2.85 -1.70
C ALA A 71 -5.33 3.33 -0.25
N LEU A 72 -4.70 4.43 0.16
CA LEU A 72 -4.95 5.03 1.47
C LEU A 72 -6.37 5.58 1.58
N ALA A 73 -6.85 6.31 0.58
CA ALA A 73 -8.20 6.87 0.54
C ALA A 73 -9.25 5.75 0.60
N GLN A 74 -9.09 4.69 -0.20
CA GLN A 74 -9.95 3.51 -0.16
C GLN A 74 -9.92 2.84 1.22
N GLY A 75 -8.75 2.67 1.84
CA GLY A 75 -8.66 2.10 3.18
C GLY A 75 -9.32 2.96 4.25
N VAL A 76 -9.23 4.29 4.14
CA VAL A 76 -9.93 5.22 5.04
C VAL A 76 -11.43 5.18 4.83
N GLU A 77 -11.90 5.12 3.59
CA GLU A 77 -13.31 5.02 3.24
C GLU A 77 -13.91 3.71 3.74
N GLU A 78 -13.25 2.58 3.50
CA GLU A 78 -13.66 1.26 4.00
C GLU A 78 -13.72 1.25 5.53
N GLY A 79 -12.68 1.76 6.21
CA GLY A 79 -12.67 1.83 7.67
C GLY A 79 -13.77 2.72 8.24
N LYS A 80 -14.15 3.81 7.55
CA LYS A 80 -15.31 4.63 7.92
C LYS A 80 -16.60 3.84 7.72
N ARG A 81 -16.78 3.16 6.58
CA ARG A 81 -17.96 2.34 6.30
C ARG A 81 -18.14 1.24 7.35
N GLU A 82 -17.09 0.50 7.69
CA GLU A 82 -17.12 -0.51 8.76
C GLU A 82 -17.49 0.08 10.13
N ALA A 83 -16.96 1.26 10.48
CA ALA A 83 -17.30 1.94 11.72
C ALA A 83 -18.78 2.37 11.75
N THR A 84 -19.32 2.89 10.64
CA THR A 84 -20.74 3.25 10.50
C THR A 84 -21.63 2.02 10.62
N VAL A 85 -21.31 0.92 9.92
CA VAL A 85 -22.01 -0.39 10.02
C VAL A 85 -22.03 -0.89 11.49
N SER A 86 -20.91 -0.78 12.19
CA SER A 86 -20.80 -1.15 13.61
C SER A 86 -21.67 -0.26 14.51
N ALA A 87 -21.70 1.04 14.24
CA ALA A 87 -22.52 2.01 14.96
C ALA A 87 -24.01 1.73 14.76
N ILE A 88 -24.47 1.58 13.51
CA ILE A 88 -25.84 1.21 13.15
C ILE A 88 -26.26 -0.07 13.90
N SER A 89 -25.43 -1.11 13.82
CA SER A 89 -25.70 -2.39 14.51
C SER A 89 -25.84 -2.24 16.04
N LYS A 90 -25.06 -1.35 16.67
CA LYS A 90 -25.18 -1.06 18.11
C LYS A 90 -26.45 -0.28 18.43
N THR A 91 -26.80 0.70 17.60
CA THR A 91 -28.03 1.50 17.73
C THR A 91 -29.27 0.62 17.61
N VAL A 92 -29.37 -0.23 16.57
CA VAL A 92 -30.47 -1.18 16.43
C VAL A 92 -30.61 -2.08 17.66
N LYS A 93 -29.50 -2.64 18.16
CA LYS A 93 -29.49 -3.46 19.38
C LYS A 93 -29.92 -2.68 20.63
N MET A 94 -29.64 -1.39 20.71
CA MET A 94 -30.07 -0.53 21.82
C MET A 94 -31.58 -0.27 21.74
N LEU A 95 -32.08 0.13 20.57
CA LEU A 95 -33.48 0.45 20.35
C LEU A 95 -34.39 -0.78 20.52
N LYS A 96 -33.97 -1.95 20.02
CA LYS A 96 -34.65 -3.23 20.29
C LYS A 96 -34.74 -3.52 21.80
N ARG A 97 -33.68 -3.24 22.57
CA ARG A 97 -33.69 -3.39 24.04
C ARG A 97 -34.63 -2.40 24.74
N MET A 98 -34.94 -1.29 24.09
CA MET A 98 -35.92 -0.30 24.55
C MET A 98 -37.34 -0.59 24.06
N ASN A 99 -37.59 -1.77 23.47
CA ASN A 99 -38.88 -2.18 22.90
C ASN A 99 -39.40 -1.24 21.78
N GLN A 100 -38.51 -0.59 21.03
CA GLN A 100 -38.87 0.10 19.80
C GLN A 100 -39.29 -0.92 18.73
N SER A 101 -40.29 -0.59 17.91
CA SER A 101 -40.69 -1.46 16.80
C SER A 101 -39.69 -1.38 15.64
N ASN A 102 -39.62 -2.42 14.81
CA ASN A 102 -38.72 -2.43 13.66
C ASN A 102 -39.03 -1.28 12.69
N GLU A 103 -40.29 -0.88 12.55
CA GLU A 103 -40.70 0.26 11.71
C GLU A 103 -40.17 1.58 12.26
N GLN A 104 -40.19 1.77 13.58
CA GLN A 104 -39.64 2.98 14.21
C GLN A 104 -38.12 3.05 14.04
N ILE A 105 -37.43 1.93 14.24
CA ILE A 105 -35.98 1.83 14.05
C ILE A 105 -35.63 2.08 12.59
N LEU A 106 -36.37 1.52 11.64
CA LEU A 106 -36.15 1.75 10.21
C LEU A 106 -36.30 3.23 9.83
N GLN A 107 -37.28 3.92 10.40
CA GLN A 107 -37.47 5.36 10.14
C GLN A 107 -36.31 6.19 10.69
N GLU A 108 -35.81 5.90 11.90
CA GLU A 108 -34.60 6.55 12.42
C GLU A 108 -33.38 6.28 11.51
N LEU A 109 -33.19 5.03 11.10
CA LEU A 109 -32.07 4.67 10.21
C LEU A 109 -32.15 5.40 8.87
N LYS A 110 -33.35 5.50 8.28
CA LYS A 110 -33.55 6.26 7.03
C LYS A 110 -33.28 7.75 7.21
N GLN A 111 -33.65 8.32 8.35
CA GLN A 111 -33.41 9.73 8.62
C GLN A 111 -31.91 10.06 8.74
N ASP A 112 -31.15 9.17 9.36
CA ASP A 112 -29.74 9.44 9.68
C ASP A 112 -28.75 8.92 8.62
N TYR A 113 -29.15 7.94 7.79
CA TYR A 113 -28.23 7.20 6.92
C TYR A 113 -28.68 7.03 5.46
N SER A 114 -29.77 7.67 5.01
CA SER A 114 -30.26 7.54 3.62
C SER A 114 -29.27 8.00 2.55
N ASP A 115 -28.32 8.85 2.92
CA ASP A 115 -27.29 9.36 1.99
C ASP A 115 -26.15 8.35 1.78
N GLU A 116 -25.99 7.37 2.69
CA GLU A 116 -24.88 6.41 2.71
C GLU A 116 -25.31 4.95 2.45
N PHE A 117 -26.59 4.63 2.68
CA PHE A 117 -27.13 3.26 2.59
C PHE A 117 -28.49 3.26 1.87
N SER A 118 -28.73 2.21 1.08
CA SER A 118 -30.04 2.00 0.47
C SER A 118 -31.08 1.54 1.49
N ASP A 119 -32.37 1.71 1.15
CA ASP A 119 -33.47 1.21 1.97
C ASP A 119 -33.34 -0.29 2.26
N GLU A 120 -32.91 -1.09 1.28
CA GLU A 120 -32.68 -2.52 1.43
C GLU A 120 -31.52 -2.83 2.39
N GLU A 121 -30.41 -2.09 2.30
CA GLU A 121 -29.28 -2.23 3.22
C GLU A 121 -29.69 -1.89 4.66
N LEU A 122 -30.50 -0.85 4.85
CA LEU A 122 -31.01 -0.43 6.16
C LEU A 122 -31.96 -1.48 6.77
N GLU A 123 -32.79 -2.14 5.95
CA GLU A 123 -33.63 -3.25 6.38
C GLU A 123 -32.82 -4.48 6.81
N GLU A 124 -31.64 -4.72 6.21
CA GLU A 124 -30.79 -5.84 6.60
C GLU A 124 -30.29 -5.74 8.04
N PHE A 125 -30.03 -4.52 8.53
CA PHE A 125 -29.62 -4.29 9.91
C PHE A 125 -30.69 -4.64 10.95
N LEU A 126 -31.95 -4.77 10.53
CA LEU A 126 -33.08 -5.09 11.39
C LEU A 126 -33.34 -6.60 11.51
N LYS A 127 -32.71 -7.42 10.66
CA LYS A 127 -32.75 -8.89 10.76
C LYS A 127 -32.08 -9.36 12.06
#